data_AF-A0A537E2Y9-F1
#
_entry.id   AF-A0A537E2Y9-F1
#
_cell.length_a   1.000
_cell.length_b   1.000
_cell.length_c   1.000
_cell.angle_alpha   90.00
_cell.angle_beta   90.00
_cell.angle_gamma   90.00
#
_symmetry.space_group_name_H-M   'P 1'
#
loop_
_entity.id
_entity.type
_entity.pdbx_description
1 polymer ?
#
loop_
_entity_poly.entity_id
_entity_poly.type
_entity_poly.pdbx_seq_one_letter_code
_entity_poly.pdbx_strand_id
1 'polypeptide(L)'
;MRLPASAVLLAFLAACATADGDPRDPFEGFNRGVYKFNETVDAAIARPVATAYRDLLHEEIRSRVRNFFSNIADLFIGVNNLLQGKLQDGVEDWARFAFNSSFGLLGIHDVASDMGIEKHNEDFGQTLGRWGVGDGPYLVLPILGSSTLRDGVGTAADIYTDPVGDFRPIRLRNSAVALRLVSVRADLLDASR
;
A
#
# COMPACT_ATOMS: atom_id res chain seq x y z
N MET A 1 32.06 -6.96 7.23
CA MET A 1 32.57 -5.69 6.67
C MET A 1 31.60 -4.58 7.05
N ARG A 2 32.01 -3.65 7.92
CA ARG A 2 31.21 -2.48 8.30
C ARG A 2 31.52 -1.38 7.29
N LEU A 3 30.59 -1.04 6.41
CA LEU A 3 30.73 0.14 5.55
C LEU A 3 30.81 1.37 6.46
N PRO A 4 31.85 2.23 6.34
CA PRO A 4 31.96 3.40 7.19
C PRO A 4 30.81 4.36 6.87
N ALA A 5 30.16 4.91 7.89
CA ALA A 5 29.05 5.87 7.76
C ALA A 5 29.38 7.05 6.82
N SER A 6 30.66 7.39 6.68
CA SER A 6 31.17 8.40 5.74
C SER A 6 30.98 8.05 4.26
N ALA A 7 31.02 6.76 3.89
CA ALA A 7 30.79 6.32 2.52
C ALA A 7 29.30 6.41 2.12
N VAL A 8 28.40 6.22 3.10
CA VAL A 8 26.97 6.43 2.91
C VAL A 8 26.68 7.93 2.74
N LEU A 9 27.27 8.78 3.58
CA LEU A 9 27.13 10.25 3.47
C LEU A 9 27.63 10.80 2.13
N LEU A 10 28.76 10.28 1.62
CA LEU A 10 29.33 10.70 0.33
C LEU A 10 28.48 10.23 -0.86
N ALA A 11 27.82 9.07 -0.77
CA ALA A 11 26.87 8.60 -1.78
C ALA A 11 25.61 9.48 -1.84
N PHE A 12 25.13 9.97 -0.69
CA PHE A 12 24.00 10.92 -0.63
C PHE A 12 24.37 12.30 -1.21
N LEU A 13 25.61 12.77 -0.99
CA LEU A 13 26.05 14.08 -1.50
C LEU A 13 26.36 14.07 -3.01
N ALA A 14 26.84 12.94 -3.56
CA ALA A 14 27.08 12.81 -5.00
C ALA A 14 25.79 12.77 -5.84
N ALA A 15 24.66 12.35 -5.23
CA ALA A 15 23.35 12.37 -5.88
C ALA A 15 22.79 13.80 -6.06
N CYS A 16 23.34 14.81 -5.38
CA CYS A 16 22.91 16.20 -5.52
C CYS A 16 23.54 16.94 -6.73
N ALA A 17 24.46 16.32 -7.49
CA ALA A 17 25.22 17.02 -8.53
C ALA A 17 24.63 16.93 -9.95
N THR A 18 23.53 16.20 -10.16
CA THR A 18 22.83 16.14 -11.46
C THR A 18 21.54 16.95 -11.40
N ALA A 19 21.66 18.27 -11.46
CA ALA A 19 20.52 19.18 -11.57
C ALA A 19 20.39 19.70 -13.01
N ASP A 20 20.06 18.79 -13.92
CA ASP A 20 19.41 19.09 -15.20
C ASP A 20 18.17 18.17 -15.25
N GLY A 21 17.10 18.59 -14.59
CA GLY A 21 15.87 17.79 -14.43
C GLY A 21 14.71 18.66 -13.98
N ASP A 22 13.47 18.20 -14.21
CA ASP A 22 12.26 18.89 -13.73
C ASP A 22 12.38 19.09 -12.21
N PRO A 23 12.27 20.33 -11.67
CA PRO A 23 12.29 20.56 -10.23
C PRO A 23 11.27 19.72 -9.43
N ARG A 24 10.21 19.23 -10.08
CA ARG A 24 9.19 18.34 -9.51
C ARG A 24 9.63 16.87 -9.48
N ASP A 25 10.57 16.47 -10.35
CA ASP A 25 11.18 15.15 -10.40
C ASP A 25 12.73 15.22 -10.38
N PRO A 26 13.34 15.63 -9.24
CA PRO A 26 14.79 15.64 -9.08
C PRO A 26 15.44 14.26 -9.20
N PHE A 27 14.65 13.19 -9.08
CA PHE A 27 15.10 11.80 -9.13
C PHE A 27 14.75 11.12 -10.45
N GLU A 28 14.56 11.87 -11.54
CA GLU A 28 14.05 11.34 -12.82
C GLU A 28 14.82 10.10 -13.30
N GLY A 29 16.16 10.13 -13.26
CA GLY A 29 16.98 8.98 -13.68
C GLY A 29 16.72 7.71 -12.85
N PHE A 30 16.61 7.86 -11.53
CA PHE A 30 16.24 6.77 -10.62
C PHE A 30 14.80 6.31 -10.87
N ASN A 31 13.87 7.26 -10.94
CA ASN A 31 12.45 7.01 -11.13
C ASN A 31 12.16 6.26 -12.44
N ARG A 32 12.81 6.65 -13.55
CA ARG A 32 12.73 5.93 -14.83
C ARG A 32 13.31 4.52 -14.74
N GLY A 33 14.41 4.34 -14.02
CA GLY A 33 15.03 3.03 -13.79
C GLY A 33 14.09 2.10 -13.01
N VAL A 34 13.56 2.56 -11.89
CA VAL A 34 12.60 1.80 -11.06
C VAL A 34 11.30 1.56 -11.81
N TYR A 35 10.80 2.54 -12.56
CA TYR A 35 9.61 2.37 -13.39
C TYR A 35 9.79 1.24 -14.41
N LYS A 36 10.91 1.20 -15.14
CA LYS A 36 11.22 0.09 -16.05
C LYS A 36 11.32 -1.26 -15.34
N PHE A 37 11.91 -1.27 -14.14
CA PHE A 37 11.95 -2.48 -13.30
C PHE A 37 10.53 -2.94 -12.93
N ASN A 38 9.66 -2.04 -12.44
CA ASN A 38 8.28 -2.34 -12.08
C ASN A 38 7.48 -2.86 -13.28
N GLU A 39 7.59 -2.21 -14.43
CA GLU A 39 6.95 -2.66 -15.69
C GLU A 39 7.41 -4.05 -16.10
N THR A 40 8.72 -4.32 -15.99
CA THR A 40 9.27 -5.65 -16.31
C THR A 40 8.74 -6.73 -15.36
N VAL A 41 8.68 -6.44 -14.06
CA VAL A 41 8.13 -7.34 -13.04
C VAL A 41 6.62 -7.54 -13.23
N ASP A 42 5.87 -6.49 -13.57
CA ASP A 42 4.44 -6.60 -13.87
C ASP A 42 4.20 -7.51 -15.07
N ALA A 43 4.85 -7.22 -16.19
CA ALA A 43 4.68 -7.95 -17.43
C ALA A 43 5.11 -9.43 -17.31
N ALA A 44 6.22 -9.69 -16.61
CA ALA A 44 6.77 -11.04 -16.49
C ALA A 44 6.11 -11.88 -15.39
N ILE A 45 5.63 -11.26 -14.30
CA ILE A 45 5.20 -11.98 -13.09
C ILE A 45 3.81 -11.52 -12.63
N ALA A 46 3.65 -10.24 -12.26
CA ALA A 46 2.46 -9.83 -11.52
C ALA A 46 1.18 -9.93 -12.36
N ARG A 47 1.21 -9.47 -13.62
CA ARG A 47 0.07 -9.54 -14.54
C ARG A 47 -0.29 -10.98 -14.91
N PRO A 48 0.63 -11.88 -15.32
CA PRO A 48 0.29 -13.29 -15.55
C PRO A 48 -0.32 -13.98 -14.33
N VAL A 49 0.26 -13.77 -13.14
CA VAL A 49 -0.24 -14.40 -11.90
C VAL A 49 -1.60 -13.85 -11.51
N ALA A 50 -1.79 -12.52 -11.57
CA ALA A 50 -3.09 -11.89 -11.32
C ALA A 50 -4.17 -12.33 -12.32
N THR A 51 -3.80 -12.48 -13.59
CA THR A 51 -4.71 -13.00 -14.63
C THR A 51 -5.14 -14.42 -14.29
N ALA A 52 -4.19 -15.31 -13.98
CA ALA A 52 -4.50 -16.67 -13.56
C ALA A 52 -5.36 -16.71 -12.29
N TYR A 53 -5.08 -15.87 -11.28
CA TYR A 53 -5.90 -15.76 -10.08
C TYR A 53 -7.34 -15.35 -10.39
N ARG A 54 -7.53 -14.36 -11.28
CA ARG A 54 -8.86 -13.90 -11.71
C ARG A 54 -9.61 -14.98 -12.49
N ASP A 55 -8.91 -15.68 -13.39
CA ASP A 55 -9.53 -16.63 -14.30
C ASP A 55 -9.82 -17.99 -13.62
N LEU A 56 -9.03 -18.38 -12.61
CA LEU A 56 -9.21 -19.63 -11.85
C LEU A 56 -10.20 -19.51 -10.69
N LEU A 57 -10.36 -18.33 -10.09
CA LEU A 57 -11.21 -18.11 -8.92
C LEU A 57 -12.45 -17.29 -9.25
N HIS A 58 -13.61 -17.80 -8.84
CA HIS A 58 -14.87 -17.06 -8.92
C HIS A 58 -14.81 -15.75 -8.12
N GLU A 59 -15.58 -14.75 -8.56
CA GLU A 59 -15.65 -13.42 -7.92
C GLU A 59 -15.92 -13.51 -6.42
N GLU A 60 -16.76 -14.45 -5.97
CA GLU A 60 -17.07 -14.63 -4.55
C GLU A 60 -15.83 -15.01 -3.71
N ILE A 61 -14.92 -15.82 -4.26
CA ILE A 61 -13.68 -16.18 -3.53
C ILE A 61 -12.74 -14.97 -3.52
N ARG A 62 -12.63 -14.27 -4.64
CA ARG A 62 -11.77 -13.09 -4.76
C ARG A 62 -12.23 -11.95 -3.85
N SER A 63 -13.54 -11.71 -3.76
CA SER A 63 -14.11 -10.72 -2.86
C SER A 63 -13.85 -11.07 -1.39
N ARG A 64 -13.96 -12.34 -0.99
CA ARG A 64 -13.62 -12.79 0.38
C ARG A 64 -12.16 -12.51 0.73
N VAL A 65 -11.22 -12.74 -0.19
CA VAL A 65 -9.79 -12.42 0.02
C VAL A 65 -9.58 -10.91 0.15
N ARG A 66 -10.19 -10.12 -0.74
CA ARG A 66 -10.17 -8.66 -0.69
C ARG A 66 -10.75 -8.12 0.62
N ASN A 67 -11.89 -8.64 1.06
CA ASN A 67 -12.55 -8.23 2.30
C ASN A 67 -11.70 -8.57 3.52
N PHE A 68 -11.07 -9.75 3.56
CA PHE A 68 -10.18 -10.12 4.65
C PHE A 68 -9.04 -9.12 4.83
N PHE A 69 -8.35 -8.76 3.75
CA PHE A 69 -7.27 -7.76 3.83
C PHE A 69 -7.77 -6.34 4.06
N SER A 70 -8.94 -6.00 3.51
CA SER A 70 -9.61 -4.73 3.76
C SER A 70 -9.94 -4.56 5.24
N ASN A 71 -10.49 -5.58 5.89
CA ASN A 71 -10.84 -5.54 7.31
C ASN A 71 -9.60 -5.26 8.17
N ILE A 72 -8.46 -5.88 7.84
CA ILE A 72 -7.19 -5.57 8.53
C ILE A 72 -6.78 -4.10 8.33
N ALA A 73 -6.98 -3.56 7.12
CA ALA A 73 -6.67 -2.17 6.82
C ALA A 73 -7.60 -1.18 7.52
N ASP A 74 -8.90 -1.51 7.66
CA ASP A 74 -9.93 -0.64 8.28
C ASP A 74 -9.51 -0.19 9.70
N LEU A 75 -8.76 -1.01 10.44
CA LEU A 75 -8.20 -0.65 11.75
C LEU A 75 -7.31 0.60 11.67
N PHE A 76 -6.36 0.62 10.73
CA PHE A 76 -5.41 1.72 10.56
C PHE A 76 -5.99 2.90 9.80
N ILE A 77 -6.92 2.64 8.88
CA ILE A 77 -7.73 3.69 8.23
C ILE A 77 -8.47 4.49 9.31
N GLY A 78 -9.12 3.80 10.27
CA GLY A 78 -9.78 4.47 11.39
C GLY A 78 -8.83 5.30 12.25
N VAL A 79 -7.61 4.80 12.52
CA VAL A 79 -6.57 5.56 13.22
C VAL A 79 -6.20 6.83 12.44
N ASN A 80 -5.93 6.71 11.14
CA ASN A 80 -5.59 7.85 10.29
C ASN A 80 -6.73 8.87 10.20
N ASN A 81 -7.99 8.42 10.07
CA ASN A 81 -9.16 9.28 10.11
C ASN A 81 -9.22 10.10 11.41
N LEU A 82 -9.03 9.46 12.56
CA LEU A 82 -8.99 10.16 13.85
C LEU A 82 -7.83 11.14 13.94
N LEU A 83 -6.63 10.76 13.49
CA LEU A 83 -5.45 11.64 13.44
C LEU A 83 -5.67 12.84 12.50
N GLN A 84 -6.51 12.70 11.48
CA GLN A 84 -6.88 13.78 10.57
C GLN A 84 -8.04 14.66 11.09
N GLY A 85 -8.65 14.28 12.22
CA GLY A 85 -9.80 14.95 12.83
C GLY A 85 -11.15 14.56 12.24
N LYS A 86 -11.20 13.50 11.42
CA LYS A 86 -12.42 12.93 10.83
C LYS A 86 -13.04 11.93 11.80
N LEU A 87 -13.68 12.44 12.86
CA LEU A 87 -14.18 11.61 13.96
C LEU A 87 -15.27 10.62 13.53
N GLN A 88 -16.19 11.04 12.67
CA GLN A 88 -17.25 10.17 12.17
C GLN A 88 -16.65 9.02 11.36
N ASP A 89 -15.87 9.35 10.33
CA ASP A 89 -15.21 8.40 9.43
C ASP A 89 -14.37 7.39 10.23
N GLY A 90 -13.61 7.86 11.22
CA GLY A 90 -12.78 6.99 12.06
C GLY A 90 -13.58 6.02 12.94
N VAL A 91 -14.72 6.45 13.47
CA VAL A 91 -15.64 5.58 14.22
C VAL A 91 -16.33 4.59 13.27
N GLU A 92 -16.69 5.01 12.07
CA GLU A 92 -17.28 4.14 11.05
C GLU A 92 -16.30 3.03 10.64
N ASP A 93 -15.03 3.33 10.33
CA ASP A 93 -14.06 2.29 9.97
C ASP A 93 -13.74 1.33 11.13
N TRP A 94 -13.70 1.82 12.37
CA TRP A 94 -13.58 0.95 13.54
C TRP A 94 -14.83 0.09 13.77
N ALA A 95 -16.02 0.62 13.49
CA ALA A 95 -17.23 -0.17 13.48
C ALA A 95 -17.17 -1.24 12.39
N ARG A 96 -16.72 -0.89 11.17
CA ARG A 96 -16.49 -1.86 10.10
C ARG A 96 -15.57 -2.99 10.55
N PHE A 97 -14.40 -2.66 11.11
CA PHE A 97 -13.47 -3.64 11.66
C PHE A 97 -14.13 -4.54 12.72
N ALA A 98 -14.86 -3.95 13.67
CA ALA A 98 -15.50 -4.70 14.76
C ALA A 98 -16.59 -5.66 14.25
N PHE A 99 -17.48 -5.19 13.38
CA PHE A 99 -18.57 -6.00 12.83
C PHE A 99 -18.06 -7.07 11.87
N ASN A 100 -17.17 -6.71 10.95
CA ASN A 100 -16.60 -7.66 9.98
C ASN A 100 -15.71 -8.70 10.69
N SER A 101 -14.99 -8.32 11.74
CA SER A 101 -14.20 -9.29 12.51
C SER A 101 -15.08 -10.25 13.33
N SER A 102 -16.15 -9.75 13.95
CA SER A 102 -16.99 -10.53 14.87
C SER A 102 -18.06 -11.36 14.16
N PHE A 103 -18.79 -10.74 13.24
CA PHE A 103 -19.92 -11.34 12.52
C PHE A 103 -19.55 -11.74 11.09
N GLY A 104 -18.52 -11.12 10.52
CA GLY A 104 -18.05 -11.39 9.16
C GLY A 104 -16.95 -12.45 9.07
N LEU A 105 -16.70 -13.24 10.12
CA LEU A 105 -15.63 -14.25 10.18
C LEU A 105 -14.24 -13.63 9.90
N LEU A 106 -13.77 -12.73 10.76
CA LEU A 106 -12.47 -12.04 10.60
C LEU A 106 -12.37 -11.20 9.31
N GLY A 107 -13.51 -10.74 8.79
CA GLY A 107 -13.60 -9.91 7.59
C GLY A 107 -13.71 -10.67 6.27
N ILE A 108 -13.92 -11.99 6.30
CA ILE A 108 -14.23 -12.76 5.08
C ILE A 108 -15.55 -12.28 4.46
N HIS A 109 -16.52 -11.92 5.29
CA HIS A 109 -17.80 -11.33 4.90
C HIS A 109 -17.87 -9.87 5.35
N ASP A 110 -18.25 -8.98 4.44
CA ASP A 110 -18.37 -7.54 4.70
C ASP A 110 -19.77 -7.16 5.19
N VAL A 111 -20.08 -7.61 6.40
CA VAL A 111 -21.37 -7.36 7.07
C VAL A 111 -21.61 -5.87 7.31
N ALA A 112 -20.53 -5.10 7.53
CA ALA A 112 -20.63 -3.67 7.77
C ALA A 112 -21.16 -2.89 6.56
N SER A 113 -20.78 -3.31 5.34
CA SER A 113 -21.36 -2.75 4.12
C SER A 113 -22.85 -3.07 3.97
N ASP A 114 -23.28 -4.28 4.33
CA ASP A 114 -24.72 -4.65 4.32
C ASP A 114 -25.54 -3.83 5.33
N MET A 115 -24.88 -3.34 6.40
CA MET A 115 -25.46 -2.42 7.38
C MET A 115 -25.45 -0.95 6.93
N GLY A 116 -24.86 -0.64 5.77
CA GLY A 116 -24.74 0.71 5.24
C GLY A 116 -23.65 1.56 5.90
N ILE A 117 -22.65 0.95 6.55
CA ILE A 117 -21.51 1.68 7.11
C ILE A 117 -20.52 1.98 5.98
N GLU A 118 -20.26 3.26 5.74
CA GLU A 118 -19.41 3.71 4.63
C GLU A 118 -17.94 3.33 4.87
N LYS A 119 -17.24 2.99 3.80
CA LYS A 119 -15.83 2.64 3.83
C LYS A 119 -14.97 3.80 3.37
N HIS A 120 -13.94 4.13 4.15
CA HIS A 120 -12.99 5.19 3.80
C HIS A 120 -11.65 4.60 3.33
N ASN A 121 -10.79 5.46 2.79
CA ASN A 121 -9.43 5.09 2.39
C ASN A 121 -8.49 6.19 2.86
N GLU A 122 -7.85 5.96 4.01
CA GLU A 122 -6.89 6.89 4.62
C GLU A 122 -5.59 6.18 4.97
N ASP A 123 -4.47 6.80 4.60
CA ASP A 123 -3.12 6.34 4.87
C ASP A 123 -2.29 7.36 5.68
N PHE A 124 -1.12 6.94 6.14
CA PHE A 124 -0.29 7.82 6.97
C PHE A 124 0.29 9.00 6.18
N GLY A 125 0.46 8.86 4.86
CA GLY A 125 0.89 9.95 3.97
C GLY A 125 -0.12 11.08 3.95
N GLN A 126 -1.41 10.76 3.80
CA GLN A 126 -2.52 11.71 3.88
C GLN A 126 -2.60 12.36 5.26
N THR A 127 -2.37 11.59 6.34
CA THR A 127 -2.28 12.14 7.69
C THR A 127 -1.16 13.17 7.80
N LEU A 128 0.06 12.89 7.31
CA LEU A 128 1.14 13.87 7.28
C LEU A 128 0.75 15.11 6.46
N GLY A 129 0.07 14.92 5.33
CA GLY A 129 -0.44 16.02 4.49
C GLY A 129 -1.41 16.92 5.25
N ARG A 130 -2.33 16.34 6.02
CA ARG A 130 -3.28 17.06 6.88
C ARG A 130 -2.57 17.95 7.92
N TRP A 131 -1.40 17.53 8.40
CA TRP A 131 -0.59 18.27 9.37
C TRP A 131 0.45 19.21 8.73
N GLY A 132 0.34 19.47 7.43
CA GLY A 132 1.15 20.48 6.73
C GLY A 132 2.47 19.97 6.16
N VAL A 133 2.71 18.66 6.16
CA VAL A 133 3.85 18.08 5.44
C VAL A 133 3.53 18.12 3.93
N GLY A 134 4.28 18.92 3.18
CA GLY A 134 4.16 18.96 1.72
C GLY A 134 4.54 17.64 1.06
N ASP A 135 4.05 17.40 -0.15
CA ASP A 135 4.29 16.17 -0.92
C ASP A 135 5.79 15.84 -1.06
N GLY A 136 6.61 16.89 -1.24
CA GLY A 136 8.01 16.73 -1.60
C GLY A 136 8.19 16.30 -3.06
N PRO A 137 9.41 15.90 -3.47
CA PRO A 137 9.69 15.48 -4.84
C PRO A 137 8.96 14.20 -5.20
N TYR A 138 8.70 14.03 -6.50
CA TYR A 138 8.17 12.78 -7.06
C TYR A 138 9.16 11.62 -6.88
N LEU A 139 8.63 10.45 -6.54
CA LEU A 139 9.42 9.26 -6.29
C LEU A 139 8.69 8.01 -6.81
N VAL A 140 9.40 7.14 -7.53
CA VAL A 140 8.90 5.82 -7.92
C VAL A 140 9.50 4.79 -6.98
N LEU A 141 8.64 4.08 -6.27
CA LEU A 141 9.01 3.01 -5.36
C LEU A 141 9.06 1.66 -6.09
N PRO A 142 10.08 0.83 -5.83
CA PRO A 142 10.11 -0.53 -6.37
C PRO A 142 8.86 -1.32 -5.93
N ILE A 143 8.22 -1.99 -6.88
CA ILE A 143 6.98 -2.78 -6.74
C ILE A 143 5.73 -1.95 -6.43
N LEU A 144 5.84 -0.90 -5.60
CA LEU A 144 4.72 -0.10 -5.11
C LEU A 144 4.27 1.00 -6.09
N GLY A 145 5.14 1.45 -7.00
CA GLY A 145 4.77 2.37 -8.08
C GLY A 145 5.03 3.85 -7.75
N SER A 146 4.26 4.73 -8.40
CA SER A 146 4.41 6.19 -8.29
C SER A 146 3.98 6.71 -6.92
N SER A 147 4.76 7.63 -6.34
CA SER A 147 4.51 8.23 -5.05
C SER A 147 5.16 9.63 -4.95
N THR A 148 5.04 10.25 -3.79
CA THR A 148 5.77 11.46 -3.40
C THR A 148 6.72 11.10 -2.26
N LEU A 149 7.67 11.97 -1.90
CA LEU A 149 8.54 11.70 -0.75
C LEU A 149 7.74 11.53 0.54
N ARG A 150 6.71 12.36 0.76
CA ARG A 150 5.80 12.24 1.89
C ARG A 150 5.06 10.92 1.88
N ASP A 151 4.41 10.60 0.76
CA ASP A 151 3.57 9.41 0.68
C ASP A 151 4.41 8.13 0.69
N GLY A 152 5.67 8.18 0.26
CA GLY A 152 6.61 7.08 0.39
C GLY A 152 7.02 6.82 1.85
N VAL A 153 7.20 7.87 2.65
CA VAL A 153 7.39 7.75 4.11
C VAL A 153 6.10 7.25 4.77
N GLY A 154 4.94 7.74 4.34
CA GLY A 154 3.62 7.25 4.75
C GLY A 154 3.49 5.74 4.54
N THR A 155 3.70 5.31 3.31
CA THR A 155 3.67 3.90 2.89
C THR A 155 4.64 3.04 3.70
N ALA A 156 5.85 3.54 4.01
CA ALA A 156 6.80 2.80 4.84
C ALA A 156 6.29 2.62 6.28
N ALA A 157 5.65 3.64 6.85
CA ALA A 157 5.02 3.53 8.15
C ALA A 157 3.83 2.55 8.11
N ASP A 158 2.98 2.64 7.10
CA ASP A 158 1.82 1.75 6.94
C ASP A 158 2.25 0.28 6.78
N ILE A 159 3.29 0.00 5.98
CA ILE A 159 3.87 -1.35 5.85
C ILE A 159 4.46 -1.84 7.18
N TYR A 160 5.09 -0.96 7.95
CA TYR A 160 5.69 -1.32 9.23
C TYR A 160 4.64 -1.65 10.29
N THR A 161 3.49 -0.97 10.27
CA THR A 161 2.42 -1.18 11.25
C THR A 161 1.37 -2.20 10.82
N ASP A 162 1.38 -2.63 9.55
CA ASP A 162 0.44 -3.61 9.02
C ASP A 162 0.55 -4.97 9.73
N PRO A 163 -0.54 -5.45 10.39
CA PRO A 163 -0.55 -6.71 11.12
C PRO A 163 -0.20 -7.95 10.28
N VAL A 164 -0.37 -7.89 8.95
CA VAL A 164 0.03 -8.99 8.07
C VAL A 164 1.55 -9.21 8.11
N GLY A 165 2.35 -8.17 8.37
CA GLY A 165 3.80 -8.28 8.55
C GLY A 165 4.21 -9.14 9.76
N ASP A 166 3.32 -9.27 10.75
CA ASP A 166 3.56 -10.00 11.98
C ASP A 166 3.15 -11.47 11.93
N PHE A 167 2.54 -11.94 10.85
CA PHE A 167 2.15 -13.34 10.72
C PHE A 167 3.35 -14.28 10.92
N ARG A 168 3.12 -15.38 11.66
CA ARG A 168 4.11 -16.42 11.92
C ARG A 168 3.52 -17.78 11.56
N PRO A 169 4.29 -18.70 10.95
CA PRO A 169 5.71 -18.57 10.57
C PRO A 169 5.93 -17.66 9.36
N ILE A 170 7.20 -17.35 9.03
CA ILE A 170 7.59 -16.49 7.90
C ILE A 170 6.96 -16.90 6.56
N ARG A 171 6.74 -18.20 6.36
CA ARG A 171 6.08 -18.73 5.16
C ARG A 171 4.65 -18.23 5.04
N LEU A 172 3.89 -18.24 6.13
CA LEU A 172 2.51 -17.75 6.16
C LEU A 172 2.46 -16.25 5.84
N ARG A 173 3.35 -15.46 6.45
CA ARG A 173 3.49 -14.03 6.16
C ARG A 173 3.73 -13.77 4.67
N ASN A 174 4.74 -14.43 4.10
CA ASN A 174 5.10 -14.22 2.70
C ASN A 174 3.95 -14.66 1.76
N SER A 175 3.25 -15.76 2.08
CA SER A 175 2.07 -16.19 1.33
C SER A 175 0.92 -15.20 1.44
N ALA A 176 0.65 -14.63 2.62
CA ALA A 176 -0.39 -13.63 2.82
C ALA A 176 -0.08 -12.33 2.06
N VAL A 177 1.15 -11.83 2.16
CA VAL A 177 1.60 -10.65 1.40
C VAL A 177 1.50 -10.90 -0.11
N ALA A 178 1.97 -12.05 -0.59
CA ALA A 178 1.88 -12.39 -2.01
C ALA A 178 0.42 -12.48 -2.47
N LEU A 179 -0.45 -13.14 -1.71
CA LEU A 179 -1.88 -13.22 -2.00
C LEU A 179 -2.53 -11.84 -2.06
N ARG A 180 -2.19 -10.95 -1.11
CA ARG A 180 -2.70 -9.57 -1.10
C ARG A 180 -2.26 -8.83 -2.36
N LEU A 181 -0.98 -8.87 -2.73
CA LEU A 181 -0.46 -8.22 -3.93
C LEU A 181 -1.12 -8.75 -5.20
N VAL A 182 -1.31 -10.07 -5.30
CA VAL A 182 -2.01 -10.71 -6.42
C VAL A 182 -3.47 -10.27 -6.48
N SER A 183 -4.17 -10.23 -5.35
CA SER A 183 -5.56 -9.78 -5.27
C SER A 183 -5.70 -8.34 -5.72
N VAL A 184 -4.86 -7.43 -5.20
CA VAL A 184 -4.86 -6.01 -5.60
C VAL A 184 -4.58 -5.87 -7.08
N ARG A 185 -3.57 -6.59 -7.60
CA ARG A 185 -3.25 -6.49 -9.03
C ARG A 185 -4.37 -7.04 -9.91
N ALA A 186 -5.06 -8.09 -9.48
CA ALA A 186 -6.20 -8.67 -10.19
C ALA A 186 -7.36 -7.68 -10.33
N ASP A 187 -7.67 -6.92 -9.28
CA ASP A 187 -8.70 -5.88 -9.29
C ASP A 187 -8.32 -4.71 -10.22
N LEU A 188 -7.01 -4.46 -10.40
CA LEU A 188 -6.49 -3.42 -11.29
C LEU A 188 -6.34 -3.87 -12.76
N LEU A 189 -6.62 -5.13 -13.10
CA LEU A 189 -6.49 -5.61 -14.49
C LEU A 189 -7.44 -4.88 -15.44
N ASP A 190 -8.68 -4.60 -14.99
CA ASP A 190 -9.68 -3.93 -15.83
C ASP A 190 -9.39 -2.45 -16.05
N ALA A 191 -8.74 -1.79 -15.07
CA ALA A 191 -8.30 -0.39 -15.19
C ALA A 191 -7.11 -0.20 -16.14
N SER A 192 -6.43 -1.30 -16.52
CA SER A 192 -5.25 -1.29 -17.39
C SER A 192 -5.55 -1.71 -18.85
N ARG A 193 -6.83 -1.77 -19.24
CA ARG A 193 -7.26 -2.05 -20.62
C ARG A 193 -7.22 -0.83 -21.53
#